data_AF-A0A9D7NXZ9-F1
#
_entry.id   AF-A0A9D7NXZ9-F1
#
_cell.length_a   1.000
_cell.length_b   1.000
_cell.length_c   1.000
_cell.angle_alpha   90.00
_cell.angle_beta   90.00
_cell.angle_gamma   90.00
#
_symmetry.space_group_name_H-M   'P 1'
#
loop_
_entity.id
_entity.type
_entity.pdbx_description
1 polymer ?
#
loop_
_entity_poly.entity_id
_entity_poly.type
_entity_poly.pdbx_seq_one_letter_code
_entity_poly.pdbx_strand_id
1 'polypeptide(L)'
;MHHLLLLPLLTCAPVEPSQQDSCAQVPVAFREHIRQVTSDTTGRFFNDYPTPLPLTCELLDLLYAEQRDDSVRYHIEHVHQRYGDARAGAAFSYIARHNHFHLAMVLATHWNPDTRIEAIRAVFEYRRIRPMVCATKEHYAQLERQDRAAVRYFIRVLEKTPRSLVGGENVVIHGVYMGDVVRVLDLFTGQTHNTTGDMRMTFDMPEGRMQQALEDWRHWLEQ
;
A
#
# COMPACT_ATOMS: atom_id res chain seq x y z
N MET A 1 6.46 65.98 7.13
CA MET A 1 6.84 64.96 6.13
C MET A 1 7.03 63.63 6.84
N HIS A 2 6.01 62.78 6.89
CA HIS A 2 6.09 61.40 7.40
C HIS A 2 5.30 60.54 6.41
N HIS A 3 6.00 59.78 5.58
CA HIS A 3 5.38 58.73 4.77
C HIS A 3 5.71 57.38 5.43
N LEU A 4 4.71 56.80 6.07
CA LEU A 4 4.69 55.39 6.44
C LEU A 4 4.52 54.56 5.17
N LEU A 5 5.53 53.78 4.82
CA LEU A 5 5.46 52.73 3.81
C LEU A 5 4.89 51.46 4.48
N LEU A 6 3.64 51.14 4.16
CA LEU A 6 3.04 49.83 4.44
C LEU A 6 3.57 48.83 3.40
N LEU A 7 4.38 47.88 3.85
CA LEU A 7 4.77 46.70 3.08
C LEU A 7 3.57 45.74 2.97
N PRO A 8 3.26 45.21 1.77
CA PRO A 8 2.29 44.13 1.66
C PRO A 8 2.95 42.85 2.18
N LEU A 9 2.33 42.26 3.20
CA LEU A 9 2.61 40.89 3.62
C LEU A 9 2.27 39.96 2.44
N LEU A 10 3.30 39.47 1.74
CA LEU A 10 3.18 38.35 0.83
C LEU A 10 2.84 37.12 1.67
N THR A 11 1.56 36.81 1.75
CA THR A 11 1.08 35.52 2.24
C THR A 11 1.53 34.46 1.23
N CYS A 12 2.50 33.62 1.61
CA CYS A 12 2.68 32.33 0.98
C CYS A 12 1.40 31.53 1.22
N ALA A 13 0.48 31.57 0.26
CA ALA A 13 -0.56 30.56 0.18
C ALA A 13 0.15 29.21 0.02
N PRO A 14 -0.14 28.19 0.84
CA PRO A 14 0.28 26.84 0.50
C PRO A 14 -0.43 26.51 -0.80
N VAL A 15 0.34 26.37 -1.88
CA VAL A 15 -0.11 25.61 -3.03
C VAL A 15 -0.16 24.18 -2.53
N GLU A 16 -1.34 23.72 -2.12
CA GLU A 16 -1.60 22.29 -2.05
C GLU A 16 -1.44 21.75 -3.47
N PRO A 17 -0.47 20.87 -3.77
CA PRO A 17 -0.72 19.94 -4.83
C PRO A 17 -1.72 18.95 -4.24
N SER A 18 -3.00 19.09 -4.62
CA SER A 18 -3.79 17.89 -4.82
C SER A 18 -2.98 17.03 -5.77
N GLN A 19 -2.25 16.06 -5.21
CA GLN A 19 -1.39 15.17 -5.98
C GLN A 19 -2.33 14.30 -6.80
N GLN A 20 -2.75 14.82 -7.95
CA GLN A 20 -3.44 14.06 -8.96
C GLN A 20 -2.54 12.88 -9.28
N ASP A 21 -3.07 11.69 -9.04
CA ASP A 21 -2.44 10.38 -9.24
C ASP A 21 -2.10 10.23 -10.74
N SER A 22 -1.04 10.91 -11.17
CA SER A 22 -0.63 11.05 -12.56
C SER A 22 0.46 10.04 -12.85
N CYS A 23 0.17 9.13 -13.76
CA CYS A 23 1.12 8.12 -14.23
C CYS A 23 2.05 8.65 -15.34
N ALA A 24 2.19 9.97 -15.52
CA ALA A 24 2.93 10.56 -16.64
C ALA A 24 4.40 10.08 -16.74
N GLN A 25 5.03 9.79 -15.59
CA GLN A 25 6.41 9.32 -15.51
C GLN A 25 6.56 7.80 -15.70
N VAL A 26 5.45 7.06 -15.65
CA VAL A 26 5.47 5.59 -15.71
C VAL A 26 5.08 5.11 -17.11
N PRO A 27 5.97 4.39 -17.82
CA PRO A 27 5.66 3.89 -19.16
C PRO A 27 4.39 3.04 -19.18
N VAL A 28 3.54 3.24 -20.19
CA VAL A 28 2.29 2.46 -20.39
C VAL A 28 2.58 0.96 -20.39
N ALA A 29 3.63 0.53 -21.10
CA ALA A 29 4.04 -0.87 -21.18
C ALA A 29 4.38 -1.46 -19.80
N PHE A 30 5.01 -0.67 -18.92
CA PHE A 30 5.32 -1.10 -17.57
C PHE A 30 4.05 -1.26 -16.71
N ARG A 31 3.12 -0.30 -16.79
CA ARG A 31 1.84 -0.38 -16.07
C ARG A 31 1.02 -1.59 -16.49
N GLU A 32 0.93 -1.84 -17.79
CA GLU A 32 0.27 -3.03 -18.33
C GLU A 32 0.97 -4.31 -17.93
N HIS A 33 2.31 -4.33 -17.93
CA HIS A 33 3.06 -5.49 -17.45
C HIS A 33 2.77 -5.81 -15.98
N ILE A 34 2.83 -4.82 -15.09
CA ILE A 34 2.49 -5.01 -13.66
C ILE A 34 1.07 -5.52 -13.51
N ARG A 35 0.10 -4.91 -14.20
CA ARG A 35 -1.30 -5.35 -14.19
C ARG A 35 -1.44 -6.80 -14.65
N GLN A 36 -0.74 -7.19 -15.72
CA GLN A 36 -0.76 -8.56 -16.23
C GLN A 36 -0.18 -9.53 -15.20
N VAL A 37 0.98 -9.22 -14.61
CA VAL A 37 1.64 -10.17 -13.71
C VAL A 37 0.94 -10.31 -12.35
N THR A 38 0.08 -9.36 -11.97
CA THR A 38 -0.69 -9.45 -10.70
C THR A 38 -2.15 -9.88 -10.89
N SER A 39 -2.62 -10.08 -12.12
CA SER A 39 -3.98 -10.56 -12.43
C SER A 39 -4.08 -12.08 -12.53
N ASP A 40 -5.23 -12.67 -12.17
CA ASP A 40 -5.48 -14.13 -12.28
C ASP A 40 -5.89 -14.54 -13.70
N THR A 41 -4.95 -14.95 -14.53
CA THR A 41 -5.29 -15.47 -15.88
C THR A 41 -5.95 -16.85 -15.87
N THR A 42 -6.06 -17.50 -14.72
CA THR A 42 -6.68 -18.84 -14.58
C THR A 42 -8.17 -18.79 -14.22
N GLY A 43 -8.68 -17.61 -13.81
CA GLY A 43 -10.07 -17.42 -13.40
C GLY A 43 -10.47 -18.16 -12.12
N ARG A 44 -9.49 -18.65 -11.35
CA ARG A 44 -9.70 -19.48 -10.16
C ARG A 44 -10.27 -18.70 -8.97
N PHE A 45 -9.93 -17.42 -8.84
CA PHE A 45 -10.35 -16.59 -7.70
C PHE A 45 -11.17 -15.36 -8.12
N PHE A 46 -11.29 -15.10 -9.43
CA PHE A 46 -12.01 -13.94 -9.95
C PHE A 46 -13.51 -13.90 -9.61
N ASN A 47 -14.13 -15.05 -9.32
CA ASN A 47 -15.57 -15.12 -9.05
C ASN A 47 -15.94 -15.10 -7.56
N ASP A 48 -15.02 -15.54 -6.68
CA ASP A 48 -15.36 -15.86 -5.29
C ASP A 48 -14.75 -14.88 -4.28
N TYR A 49 -13.87 -13.96 -4.71
CA TYR A 49 -13.20 -13.00 -3.84
C TYR A 49 -13.04 -11.62 -4.51
N PRO A 50 -13.07 -10.49 -3.75
CA PRO A 50 -12.90 -9.16 -4.33
C PRO A 50 -11.64 -9.03 -5.18
N THR A 51 -11.84 -8.47 -6.38
CA THR A 51 -10.76 -8.10 -7.30
C THR A 51 -9.75 -7.20 -6.58
N PRO A 52 -8.45 -7.50 -6.66
CA PRO A 52 -7.44 -6.63 -6.07
C PRO A 52 -7.45 -5.26 -6.73
N LEU A 53 -7.20 -4.22 -5.94
CA LEU A 53 -7.00 -2.89 -6.49
C LEU A 53 -5.62 -2.79 -7.12
N PRO A 54 -5.49 -2.15 -8.30
CA PRO A 54 -4.19 -1.90 -8.88
C PRO A 54 -3.42 -0.86 -8.05
N LEU A 55 -2.09 -0.92 -8.12
CA LEU A 55 -1.21 0.10 -7.55
C LEU A 55 -1.61 1.50 -8.05
N THR A 56 -1.46 2.50 -7.16
CA THR A 56 -1.55 3.92 -7.53
C THR A 56 -0.41 4.32 -8.45
N CYS A 57 -0.54 5.43 -9.16
CA CYS A 57 0.52 5.92 -10.05
C CYS A 57 1.80 6.23 -9.27
N GLU A 58 1.68 6.76 -8.06
CA GLU A 58 2.81 7.02 -7.17
C GLU A 58 3.60 5.75 -6.81
N LEU A 59 2.90 4.66 -6.46
CA LEU A 59 3.55 3.39 -6.14
C LEU A 59 4.18 2.74 -7.38
N LEU A 60 3.55 2.91 -8.55
CA LEU A 60 4.11 2.46 -9.82
C LEU A 60 5.37 3.24 -10.20
N ASP A 61 5.43 4.53 -9.92
CA ASP A 61 6.61 5.37 -10.17
C ASP A 61 7.78 4.96 -9.27
N LEU A 62 7.52 4.78 -7.97
CA LEU A 62 8.51 4.24 -7.02
C LEU A 62 9.02 2.87 -7.46
N LEU A 63 8.12 1.97 -7.86
CA LEU A 63 8.49 0.65 -8.36
C LEU A 63 9.33 0.72 -9.64
N TYR A 64 8.97 1.61 -10.58
CA TYR A 64 9.68 1.75 -11.85
C TYR A 64 11.12 2.23 -11.65
N ALA A 65 11.36 3.12 -10.69
CA ALA A 65 12.71 3.57 -10.33
C ALA A 65 13.62 2.42 -9.82
N GLU A 66 13.02 1.40 -9.22
CA GLU A 66 13.70 0.27 -8.55
C GLU A 66 13.98 -0.91 -9.48
N GLN A 67 13.39 -0.94 -10.67
CA GLN A 67 13.63 -1.96 -11.70
C GLN A 67 15.07 -2.01 -12.24
N ARG A 68 15.94 -1.12 -11.77
CA ARG A 68 17.38 -1.15 -12.06
C ARG A 68 18.09 -2.34 -11.41
N ASP A 69 17.48 -2.94 -10.38
CA ASP A 69 17.97 -4.17 -9.76
C ASP A 69 17.41 -5.40 -10.49
N ASP A 70 18.32 -6.19 -11.08
CA ASP A 70 17.99 -7.42 -11.81
C ASP A 70 17.24 -8.44 -10.94
N SER A 71 17.51 -8.48 -9.62
CA SER A 71 16.85 -9.39 -8.68
C SER A 71 15.40 -8.99 -8.46
N VAL A 72 15.13 -7.68 -8.38
CA VAL A 72 13.78 -7.14 -8.24
C VAL A 72 12.98 -7.41 -9.50
N ARG A 73 13.57 -7.15 -10.67
CA ARG A 73 12.94 -7.46 -11.97
C ARG A 73 12.62 -8.95 -12.08
N TYR A 74 13.57 -9.83 -11.74
CA TYR A 74 13.37 -11.27 -11.75
C TYR A 74 12.16 -11.67 -10.90
N HIS A 75 12.07 -11.17 -9.66
CA HIS A 75 10.95 -11.53 -8.81
C HIS A 75 9.60 -11.03 -9.35
N ILE A 76 9.55 -9.81 -9.91
CA ILE A 76 8.33 -9.22 -10.48
C ILE A 76 7.81 -9.99 -11.69
N GLU A 77 8.71 -10.36 -12.62
CA GLU A 77 8.37 -11.16 -13.80
C GLU A 77 7.78 -12.53 -13.43
N HIS A 78 8.07 -13.01 -12.23
CA HIS A 78 7.68 -14.33 -11.74
C HIS A 78 6.53 -14.28 -10.71
N VAL A 79 5.94 -13.10 -10.46
CA VAL A 79 4.80 -12.94 -9.53
C VAL A 79 3.53 -13.64 -10.03
N HIS A 80 3.28 -13.64 -11.34
CA HIS A 80 2.07 -14.18 -11.99
C HIS A 80 1.90 -15.71 -11.91
N GLN A 81 2.74 -16.39 -11.15
CA GLN A 81 2.79 -17.84 -11.23
C GLN A 81 1.56 -18.52 -10.68
N ARG A 82 1.30 -19.70 -11.22
CA ARG A 82 0.16 -20.55 -10.87
C ARG A 82 0.05 -20.70 -9.35
N TYR A 83 -1.19 -20.77 -8.85
CA TYR A 83 -1.44 -21.12 -7.46
C TYR A 83 -0.60 -22.34 -7.03
N GLY A 84 0.16 -22.20 -5.95
CA GLY A 84 1.04 -23.26 -5.42
C GLY A 84 2.40 -23.39 -6.12
N ASP A 85 2.80 -22.45 -6.99
CA ASP A 85 4.15 -22.40 -7.52
C ASP A 85 5.17 -22.03 -6.42
N ALA A 86 6.22 -22.84 -6.29
CA ALA A 86 7.25 -22.66 -5.28
C ALA A 86 7.99 -21.31 -5.41
N ARG A 87 8.01 -20.68 -6.60
CA ARG A 87 8.74 -19.41 -6.76
C ARG A 87 7.94 -18.20 -6.22
N ALA A 88 6.64 -18.33 -5.95
CA ALA A 88 5.92 -17.35 -5.14
C ALA A 88 6.52 -17.25 -3.73
N GLY A 89 6.86 -18.39 -3.12
CA GLY A 89 7.58 -18.44 -1.84
C GLY A 89 9.01 -17.90 -1.93
N ALA A 90 9.64 -17.96 -3.11
CA ALA A 90 10.96 -17.35 -3.33
C ALA A 90 10.91 -15.82 -3.29
N ALA A 91 9.82 -15.19 -3.77
CA ALA A 91 9.64 -13.75 -3.66
C ALA A 91 9.52 -13.30 -2.20
N PHE A 92 8.74 -14.00 -1.36
CA PHE A 92 8.67 -13.69 0.08
C PHE A 92 9.97 -13.95 0.81
N SER A 93 10.70 -15.02 0.45
CA SER A 93 12.05 -15.26 0.97
C SER A 93 13.01 -14.11 0.63
N TYR A 94 12.91 -13.57 -0.58
CA TYR A 94 13.72 -12.42 -0.99
C TYR A 94 13.33 -11.16 -0.22
N ILE A 95 12.03 -10.85 -0.10
CA ILE A 95 11.53 -9.71 0.65
C ILE A 95 12.01 -9.76 2.10
N ALA A 96 11.87 -10.91 2.77
CA ALA A 96 12.26 -11.06 4.17
C ALA A 96 13.77 -10.84 4.41
N ARG A 97 14.62 -11.26 3.46
CA ARG A 97 16.08 -11.09 3.56
C ARG A 97 16.55 -9.67 3.26
N HIS A 98 15.89 -8.98 2.33
CA HIS A 98 16.34 -7.67 1.83
C HIS A 98 15.47 -6.51 2.30
N ASN A 99 14.44 -6.80 3.10
CA ASN A 99 13.46 -5.82 3.55
C ASN A 99 12.84 -5.01 2.39
N HIS A 100 12.38 -5.70 1.34
CA HIS A 100 12.12 -5.06 0.05
C HIS A 100 10.68 -4.55 -0.12
N PHE A 101 10.45 -3.27 0.21
CA PHE A 101 9.15 -2.60 0.19
C PHE A 101 8.41 -2.68 -1.16
N HIS A 102 9.05 -2.32 -2.27
CA HIS A 102 8.34 -2.17 -3.55
C HIS A 102 7.77 -3.49 -4.07
N LEU A 103 8.53 -4.57 -3.92
CA LEU A 103 8.09 -5.93 -4.26
C LEU A 103 6.92 -6.38 -3.36
N ALA A 104 6.97 -6.05 -2.07
CA ALA A 104 5.85 -6.32 -1.17
C ALA A 104 4.59 -5.54 -1.59
N MET A 105 4.72 -4.26 -2.00
CA MET A 105 3.58 -3.49 -2.52
C MET A 105 3.00 -4.09 -3.80
N VAL A 106 3.84 -4.57 -4.74
CA VAL A 106 3.36 -5.28 -5.94
C VAL A 106 2.53 -6.52 -5.56
N LEU A 107 3.06 -7.34 -4.64
CA LEU A 107 2.37 -8.55 -4.18
C LEU A 107 1.09 -8.24 -3.38
N ALA A 108 0.95 -7.06 -2.77
CA ALA A 108 -0.29 -6.60 -2.15
C ALA A 108 -1.43 -6.37 -3.17
N THR A 109 -1.13 -6.35 -4.47
CA THR A 109 -2.12 -6.29 -5.57
C THR A 109 -2.34 -7.62 -6.26
N HIS A 110 -1.73 -8.71 -5.75
CA HIS A 110 -1.83 -10.02 -6.36
C HIS A 110 -3.26 -10.58 -6.31
N TRP A 111 -3.63 -11.36 -7.31
CA TRP A 111 -4.96 -11.96 -7.38
C TRP A 111 -5.24 -12.96 -6.25
N ASN A 112 -4.23 -13.71 -5.81
CA ASN A 112 -4.36 -14.66 -4.69
C ASN A 112 -4.48 -13.89 -3.35
N PRO A 113 -5.57 -14.02 -2.59
CA PRO A 113 -5.73 -13.33 -1.32
C PRO A 113 -4.67 -13.70 -0.27
N ASP A 114 -4.21 -14.95 -0.23
CA ASP A 114 -3.16 -15.37 0.73
C ASP A 114 -1.85 -14.62 0.46
N THR A 115 -1.47 -14.52 -0.81
CA THR A 115 -0.30 -13.74 -1.25
C THR A 115 -0.44 -12.27 -0.87
N ARG A 116 -1.64 -11.67 -1.03
CA ARG A 116 -1.86 -10.28 -0.61
C ARG A 116 -1.68 -10.09 0.89
N ILE A 117 -2.26 -10.99 1.69
CA ILE A 117 -2.14 -10.93 3.15
C ILE A 117 -0.68 -11.04 3.57
N GLU A 118 0.06 -12.01 3.04
CA GLU A 118 1.49 -12.18 3.32
C GLU A 118 2.31 -10.95 2.90
N ALA A 119 1.97 -10.34 1.76
CA ALA A 119 2.59 -9.11 1.30
C ALA A 119 2.31 -7.90 2.20
N ILE A 120 1.07 -7.73 2.66
CA ILE A 120 0.70 -6.67 3.61
C ILE A 120 1.48 -6.84 4.93
N ARG A 121 1.64 -8.08 5.41
CA ARG A 121 2.48 -8.38 6.57
C ARG A 121 3.95 -8.06 6.31
N ALA A 122 4.46 -8.30 5.10
CA ALA A 122 5.81 -7.92 4.74
C ALA A 122 6.00 -6.39 4.71
N VAL A 123 4.98 -5.62 4.28
CA VAL A 123 4.97 -4.15 4.37
C VAL A 123 4.96 -3.67 5.83
N PHE A 124 4.17 -4.32 6.69
CA PHE A 124 4.17 -4.08 8.13
C PHE A 124 5.57 -4.31 8.73
N GLU A 125 6.15 -5.48 8.47
CA GLU A 125 7.49 -5.82 8.97
C GLU A 125 8.54 -4.86 8.45
N TYR A 126 8.46 -4.47 7.17
CA TYR A 126 9.33 -3.45 6.58
C TYR A 126 9.31 -2.16 7.40
N ARG A 127 8.13 -1.62 7.67
CA ARG A 127 8.00 -0.36 8.40
C ARG A 127 8.49 -0.48 9.84
N ARG A 128 8.33 -1.66 10.45
CA ARG A 128 8.73 -1.97 11.83
C ARG A 128 10.24 -2.05 11.99
N ILE A 129 10.94 -2.68 11.04
CA ILE A 129 12.37 -2.98 11.17
C ILE A 129 13.28 -2.06 10.36
N ARG A 130 12.72 -1.20 9.50
CA ARG A 130 13.55 -0.33 8.65
C ARG A 130 14.46 0.55 9.51
N PRO A 131 15.76 0.63 9.20
CA PRO A 131 16.67 1.52 9.92
C PRO A 131 16.26 2.98 9.72
N MET A 132 16.04 3.68 10.83
CA MET A 132 15.77 5.11 10.86
C MET A 132 16.97 5.91 11.39
N VAL A 133 18.12 5.27 11.63
CA VAL A 133 19.30 5.90 12.26
C VAL A 133 20.36 6.15 11.18
N CYS A 134 20.99 7.34 11.21
CA CYS A 134 22.01 7.78 10.24
C CYS A 134 21.53 7.97 8.79
N ALA A 135 20.23 8.11 8.56
CA ALA A 135 19.70 8.45 7.25
C ALA A 135 19.99 9.93 6.89
N THR A 136 20.36 10.17 5.63
CA THR A 136 20.45 11.53 5.09
C THR A 136 19.06 12.16 5.01
N LYS A 137 18.99 13.50 4.95
CA LYS A 137 17.72 14.21 4.78
C LYS A 137 16.97 13.73 3.53
N GLU A 138 17.72 13.48 2.46
CA GLU A 138 17.23 12.96 1.19
C GLU A 138 16.64 11.55 1.36
N HIS A 139 17.30 10.69 2.13
CA HIS A 139 16.79 9.34 2.40
C HIS A 139 15.52 9.37 3.24
N TYR A 140 15.43 10.22 4.27
CA TYR A 140 14.18 10.40 5.02
C TYR A 140 13.03 10.88 4.13
N ALA A 141 13.29 11.85 3.24
CA ALA A 141 12.27 12.32 2.30
C ALA A 141 11.82 11.20 1.34
N GLN A 142 12.71 10.28 0.94
CA GLN A 142 12.33 9.10 0.16
C GLN A 142 11.43 8.15 0.97
N LEU A 143 11.80 7.85 2.22
CA LEU A 143 11.00 6.99 3.10
C LEU A 143 9.62 7.59 3.37
N GLU A 144 9.54 8.90 3.59
CA GLU A 144 8.26 9.60 3.79
C GLU A 144 7.37 9.54 2.55
N ARG A 145 7.94 9.72 1.35
CA ARG A 145 7.20 9.54 0.10
C ARG A 145 6.66 8.12 -0.06
N GLN A 146 7.46 7.11 0.28
CA GLN A 146 7.03 5.71 0.29
C GLN A 146 5.86 5.50 1.27
N ASP A 147 5.96 6.06 2.47
CA ASP A 147 4.94 5.94 3.51
C ASP A 147 3.62 6.57 3.08
N ARG A 148 3.65 7.81 2.58
CA ARG A 148 2.45 8.51 2.13
C ARG A 148 1.78 7.79 0.95
N ALA A 149 2.57 7.27 0.01
CA ALA A 149 2.05 6.49 -1.11
C ALA A 149 1.39 5.18 -0.65
N ALA A 150 1.99 4.47 0.31
CA ALA A 150 1.40 3.27 0.91
C ALA A 150 0.11 3.58 1.67
N VAL A 151 0.11 4.62 2.52
CA VAL A 151 -1.07 5.04 3.29
C VAL A 151 -2.23 5.39 2.36
N ARG A 152 -2.00 6.21 1.32
CA ARG A 152 -3.03 6.51 0.31
C ARG A 152 -3.59 5.26 -0.36
N TYR A 153 -2.72 4.33 -0.73
CA TYR A 153 -3.15 3.07 -1.35
C TYR A 153 -4.00 2.23 -0.39
N PHE A 154 -3.57 2.06 0.87
CA PHE A 154 -4.30 1.25 1.83
C PHE A 154 -5.62 1.89 2.30
N ILE A 155 -5.70 3.22 2.38
CA ILE A 155 -6.98 3.93 2.54
C ILE A 155 -7.92 3.58 1.38
N ARG A 156 -7.44 3.66 0.13
CA ARG A 156 -8.21 3.28 -1.06
C ARG A 156 -8.65 1.81 -1.02
N VAL A 157 -7.81 0.91 -0.50
CA VAL A 157 -8.17 -0.50 -0.28
C VAL A 157 -9.38 -0.62 0.65
N LEU A 158 -9.38 0.07 1.79
CA LEU A 158 -10.50 0.03 2.73
C LEU A 158 -11.78 0.67 2.16
N GLU A 159 -11.64 1.72 1.35
CA GLU A 159 -12.79 2.41 0.73
C GLU A 159 -13.47 1.62 -0.37
N LYS A 160 -12.71 0.84 -1.15
CA LYS A 160 -13.20 0.20 -2.38
C LYS A 160 -13.44 -1.30 -2.25
N THR A 161 -12.83 -1.93 -1.25
CA THR A 161 -13.09 -3.36 -0.97
C THR A 161 -14.38 -3.48 -0.16
N PRO A 162 -15.29 -4.42 -0.48
CA PRO A 162 -16.44 -4.72 0.38
C PRO A 162 -16.00 -4.93 1.83
N ARG A 163 -16.80 -4.46 2.80
CA ARG A 163 -16.44 -4.61 4.23
C ARG A 163 -16.69 -6.01 4.79
N SER A 164 -17.61 -6.73 4.16
CA SER A 164 -17.96 -8.10 4.51
C SER A 164 -18.17 -8.90 3.24
N LEU A 165 -17.83 -10.18 3.33
CA LEU A 165 -18.16 -11.17 2.32
C LEU A 165 -19.20 -12.14 2.89
N VAL A 166 -19.88 -12.83 1.98
CA VAL A 166 -20.72 -13.98 2.30
C VAL A 166 -20.01 -15.24 1.81
N GLY A 167 -20.12 -16.34 2.56
CA GLY A 167 -19.57 -17.64 2.14
C GLY A 167 -18.32 -18.09 2.88
N GLY A 168 -18.53 -18.80 3.98
CA GLY A 168 -17.54 -19.68 4.64
C GLY A 168 -16.12 -19.13 4.76
N GLU A 169 -15.16 -19.86 4.18
CA GLU A 169 -13.71 -19.61 4.25
C GLU A 169 -13.30 -18.21 3.77
N ASN A 170 -13.94 -17.69 2.73
CA ASN A 170 -13.62 -16.37 2.18
C ASN A 170 -13.91 -15.23 3.17
N VAL A 171 -14.85 -15.42 4.10
CA VAL A 171 -15.13 -14.45 5.17
C VAL A 171 -13.95 -14.34 6.13
N VAL A 172 -13.33 -15.46 6.46
CA VAL A 172 -12.18 -15.52 7.37
C VAL A 172 -10.97 -14.88 6.72
N ILE A 173 -10.64 -15.29 5.50
CA ILE A 173 -9.54 -14.71 4.71
C ILE A 173 -9.73 -13.20 4.58
N HIS A 174 -10.96 -12.77 4.29
CA HIS A 174 -11.29 -11.35 4.18
C HIS A 174 -11.17 -10.59 5.49
N GLY A 175 -11.58 -11.20 6.60
CA GLY A 175 -11.40 -10.65 7.94
C GLY A 175 -9.93 -10.35 8.24
N VAL A 176 -9.07 -11.33 7.96
CA VAL A 176 -7.62 -11.22 8.13
C VAL A 176 -7.03 -10.15 7.22
N TYR A 177 -7.43 -10.12 5.94
CA TYR A 177 -6.98 -9.11 4.97
C TYR A 177 -7.30 -7.69 5.44
N MET A 178 -8.54 -7.40 5.80
CA MET A 178 -8.95 -6.06 6.24
C MET A 178 -8.26 -5.68 7.56
N GLY A 179 -8.14 -6.63 8.50
CA GLY A 179 -7.41 -6.41 9.75
C GLY A 179 -5.94 -6.07 9.55
N ASP A 180 -5.24 -6.78 8.64
CA ASP A 180 -3.84 -6.49 8.35
C ASP A 180 -3.66 -5.14 7.62
N VAL A 181 -4.61 -4.72 6.76
CA VAL A 181 -4.61 -3.37 6.17
C VAL A 181 -4.71 -2.28 7.23
N VAL A 182 -5.66 -2.41 8.17
CA VAL A 182 -5.82 -1.47 9.30
C VAL A 182 -4.55 -1.41 10.14
N ARG A 183 -3.96 -2.55 10.48
CA ARG A 183 -2.71 -2.61 11.25
C ARG A 183 -1.54 -1.93 10.54
N VAL A 184 -1.46 -2.05 9.22
CA VAL A 184 -0.44 -1.33 8.43
C VAL A 184 -0.68 0.16 8.49
N LEU A 185 -1.93 0.62 8.29
CA LEU A 185 -2.25 2.04 8.36
C LEU A 185 -1.88 2.63 9.72
N ASP A 186 -2.29 1.98 10.81
CA ASP A 186 -1.94 2.37 12.18
C ASP A 186 -0.42 2.45 12.41
N LEU A 187 0.33 1.47 11.93
CA LEU A 187 1.79 1.47 12.07
C LEU A 187 2.44 2.63 11.30
N PHE A 188 1.96 2.93 10.10
CA PHE A 188 2.52 4.00 9.27
C PHE A 188 2.20 5.39 9.84
N THR A 189 0.99 5.58 10.36
CA THR A 189 0.52 6.87 10.90
C THR A 189 0.81 7.06 12.39
N GLY A 190 1.29 6.02 13.08
CA GLY A 190 1.53 6.05 14.53
C GLY A 190 0.23 6.10 15.36
N GLN A 191 -0.89 5.62 14.78
CA GLN A 191 -2.20 5.59 15.41
C GLN A 191 -2.53 4.19 15.93
N THR A 192 -3.67 4.03 16.61
CA THR A 192 -4.13 2.71 17.07
C THR A 192 -5.65 2.66 17.08
N HIS A 193 -6.21 1.92 16.13
CA HIS A 193 -7.63 1.70 15.99
C HIS A 193 -7.96 0.25 16.38
N ASN A 194 -8.29 0.05 17.66
CA ASN A 194 -8.63 -1.28 18.17
C ASN A 194 -9.92 -1.82 17.52
N THR A 195 -9.85 -3.03 16.98
CA THR A 195 -11.01 -3.88 16.69
C THR A 195 -11.49 -4.55 17.99
N THR A 196 -12.75 -4.98 18.05
CA THR A 196 -13.37 -5.50 19.30
C THR A 196 -13.23 -7.00 19.51
N GLY A 197 -12.66 -7.75 18.56
CA GLY A 197 -12.63 -9.21 18.58
C GLY A 197 -11.35 -9.85 18.07
N ASP A 198 -11.37 -11.19 18.03
CA ASP A 198 -10.30 -12.03 17.47
C ASP A 198 -10.21 -11.81 15.95
N MET A 199 -9.38 -10.84 15.54
CA MET A 199 -9.09 -10.47 14.15
C MET A 199 -8.69 -11.65 13.25
N ARG A 200 -8.44 -12.83 13.84
CA ARG A 200 -8.11 -14.06 13.13
C ARG A 200 -9.30 -14.67 12.39
N MET A 201 -10.54 -14.31 12.71
CA MET A 201 -11.72 -14.93 12.09
C MET A 201 -12.70 -13.98 11.40
N THR A 202 -12.87 -12.75 11.87
CA THR A 202 -13.77 -11.76 11.23
C THR A 202 -13.27 -10.35 11.45
N PHE A 203 -13.38 -9.49 10.43
CA PHE A 203 -13.16 -8.05 10.60
C PHE A 203 -14.39 -7.43 11.27
N ASP A 204 -14.27 -7.03 12.53
CA ASP A 204 -15.40 -6.63 13.39
C ASP A 204 -15.38 -5.14 13.79
N MET A 205 -14.81 -4.27 12.95
CA MET A 205 -14.82 -2.83 13.22
C MET A 205 -16.19 -2.21 12.86
N PRO A 206 -16.91 -1.59 13.82
CA PRO A 206 -18.15 -0.89 13.55
C PRO A 206 -17.96 0.26 12.57
N GLU A 207 -19.01 0.58 11.82
CA GLU A 207 -18.95 1.61 10.77
C GLU A 207 -18.47 2.97 11.26
N GLY A 208 -18.98 3.46 12.39
CA GLY A 208 -18.54 4.75 12.94
C GLY A 208 -17.06 4.75 13.32
N ARG A 209 -16.51 3.62 13.80
CA ARG A 209 -15.07 3.49 14.10
C ARG A 209 -14.22 3.45 12.84
N MET A 210 -14.68 2.74 11.80
CA MET A 210 -14.01 2.72 10.51
C MET A 210 -13.96 4.12 9.87
N GLN A 211 -15.07 4.85 9.93
CA GLN A 211 -15.14 6.20 9.39
C GLN A 211 -14.18 7.15 10.12
N GLN A 212 -14.14 7.09 11.46
CA GLN A 212 -13.17 7.85 12.25
C GLN A 212 -11.72 7.49 11.87
N ALA A 213 -11.41 6.20 11.77
CA ALA A 213 -10.06 5.76 11.41
C ALA A 213 -9.64 6.27 10.02
N LEU A 214 -10.55 6.21 9.04
CA LEU A 214 -10.32 6.79 7.71
C LEU A 214 -10.07 8.30 7.74
N GLU A 215 -10.77 9.03 8.60
CA GLU A 215 -10.56 10.47 8.81
C GLU A 215 -9.19 10.73 9.45
N ASP A 216 -8.82 9.97 10.48
CA ASP A 216 -7.55 10.11 11.18
C ASP A 216 -6.34 9.80 10.27
N TRP A 217 -6.43 8.76 9.42
CA TRP A 217 -5.38 8.45 8.44
C TRP A 217 -5.30 9.47 7.30
N ARG A 218 -6.44 10.02 6.85
CA ARG A 218 -6.43 11.11 5.85
C ARG A 218 -5.85 12.39 6.42
N HIS A 219 -6.18 12.74 7.66
CA HIS A 219 -5.62 13.90 8.32
C HIS A 219 -4.09 13.79 8.47
N TRP A 220 -3.57 12.58 8.74
CA TRP A 220 -2.12 12.35 8.75
C TRP A 220 -1.45 12.67 7.40
N LEU A 221 -2.14 12.47 6.27
CA LEU A 221 -1.62 12.81 4.94
C LEU A 221 -1.55 14.32 4.68
N GLU A 222 -2.25 15.15 5.45
CA GLU A 222 -2.32 16.61 5.33
C GLU A 222 -1.24 17.34 6.15
N GLN A 223 -0.65 16.65 7.14
CA GLN A 223 0.45 17.14 7.96
C GLN A 223 1.77 17.12 7.18
#